data_AF-A0A3E0Q421-F1
#
_entry.id   AF-A0A3E0Q421-F1
#
_cell.length_a   1.000
_cell.length_b   1.000
_cell.length_c   1.000
_cell.angle_alpha   90.00
_cell.angle_beta   90.00
_cell.angle_gamma   90.00
#
_symmetry.space_group_name_H-M   'P 1'
#
loop_
_entity.id
_entity.type
_entity.pdbx_description
1 polymer ?
#
loop_
_entity_poly.entity_id
_entity_poly.type
_entity_poly.pdbx_seq_one_letter_code
_entity_poly.pdbx_strand_id
1 'polypeptide(L)'
;MTESVTDAATAQIPSSTWTTPAELRRLEISATLCLVLIWVLIICAFQGWLHPAVLLIAPLLYIRFELNAHELIHACRATDLNPIVRYMPAGQSIYHMGYEGYRRNHLDHHRFVGTKDDPERYLVDGPAWLAAIKSVGCIDVAAVRYVRLYHKSFTWRDYLEALFHVAAFVGLLLWNWRVFLVYFVSLRVMVGLADFFFHRSLHAEGDPIARWFRRIDKAYPWLFGCWLGRHMTSILVWHDAHHAYPRVSARNLPEVEQLAGQAEGATHTEPATATA
;
A
#
# COMPACT_ATOMS: atom_id res chain seq x y z
N MET A 1 -20.18 18.72 4.96
CA MET A 1 -21.40 18.45 4.17
C MET A 1 -21.05 17.58 2.95
N THR A 2 -20.45 16.39 3.16
CA THR A 2 -20.13 15.42 2.10
C THR A 2 -20.35 13.97 2.58
N GLU A 3 -21.24 13.77 3.56
CA GLU A 3 -21.63 12.43 4.05
C GLU A 3 -22.79 11.82 3.24
N SER A 4 -23.40 12.54 2.29
CA SER A 4 -24.71 12.12 1.74
C SER A 4 -24.69 11.34 0.43
N VAL A 5 -23.56 11.20 -0.27
CA VAL A 5 -23.50 10.49 -1.58
C VAL A 5 -22.85 9.11 -1.45
N THR A 6 -21.84 8.97 -0.61
CA THR A 6 -21.17 7.68 -0.37
C THR A 6 -22.07 6.67 0.34
N ASP A 7 -22.95 7.12 1.23
CA ASP A 7 -23.79 6.20 2.03
C ASP A 7 -24.87 5.51 1.19
N ALA A 8 -25.46 6.22 0.21
CA ALA A 8 -26.47 5.65 -0.68
C ALA A 8 -25.87 4.65 -1.68
N ALA A 9 -24.69 4.94 -2.22
CA ALA A 9 -23.97 4.02 -3.12
C ALA A 9 -23.46 2.78 -2.38
N THR A 10 -22.99 2.94 -1.13
CA THR A 10 -22.51 1.82 -0.30
C THR A 10 -23.65 0.89 0.12
N ALA A 11 -24.86 1.42 0.32
CA ALA A 11 -26.04 0.63 0.70
C ALA A 11 -26.44 -0.43 -0.35
N GLN A 12 -26.01 -0.27 -1.60
CA GLN A 12 -26.31 -1.19 -2.69
C GLN A 12 -25.26 -2.30 -2.85
N ILE A 13 -24.11 -2.21 -2.18
CA ILE A 13 -23.04 -3.20 -2.30
C ILE A 13 -23.37 -4.43 -1.41
N PRO A 14 -23.53 -5.64 -1.99
CA PRO A 14 -23.87 -6.83 -1.22
C PRO A 14 -22.83 -7.12 -0.13
N SER A 15 -23.25 -7.47 1.08
CA SER A 15 -22.34 -7.78 2.20
C SER A 15 -21.36 -8.92 1.90
N SER A 16 -21.67 -9.77 0.93
CA SER A 16 -20.80 -10.86 0.44
C SER A 16 -19.54 -10.37 -0.28
N THR A 17 -19.50 -9.13 -0.78
CA THR A 17 -18.32 -8.57 -1.44
C THR A 17 -17.29 -8.00 -0.45
N TRP A 18 -17.69 -7.88 0.82
CA TRP A 18 -16.86 -7.28 1.87
C TRP A 18 -15.81 -8.28 2.34
N THR A 19 -14.69 -7.75 2.84
CA THR A 19 -13.60 -8.59 3.34
C THR A 19 -14.05 -9.45 4.51
N THR A 20 -13.90 -10.77 4.38
CA THR A 20 -14.37 -11.72 5.39
C THR A 20 -13.31 -11.96 6.49
N PRO A 21 -13.69 -12.37 7.72
CA PRO A 21 -12.70 -12.71 8.76
C PRO A 21 -11.72 -13.81 8.35
N ALA A 22 -12.18 -14.81 7.58
CA ALA A 22 -11.33 -15.88 7.07
C ALA A 22 -10.31 -15.39 6.03
N GLU A 23 -10.64 -14.33 5.29
CA GLU A 23 -9.75 -13.69 4.33
C GLU A 23 -8.71 -12.82 5.05
N LEU A 24 -9.13 -12.00 6.01
CA LEU A 24 -8.23 -11.21 6.86
C LEU A 24 -7.18 -12.10 7.52
N ARG A 25 -7.59 -13.24 8.05
CA ARG A 25 -6.65 -14.19 8.67
C ARG A 25 -5.66 -14.80 7.66
N ARG A 26 -6.07 -15.04 6.41
CA ARG A 26 -5.13 -15.52 5.37
C ARG A 26 -4.13 -14.44 4.98
N LEU A 27 -4.59 -13.20 4.82
CA LEU A 27 -3.73 -12.05 4.53
C LEU A 27 -2.70 -11.86 5.65
N GLU A 28 -3.15 -11.91 6.91
CA GLU A 28 -2.30 -11.78 8.09
C GLU A 28 -1.26 -12.92 8.20
N ILE A 29 -1.65 -14.17 7.97
CA ILE A 29 -0.72 -15.30 7.94
C ILE A 29 0.31 -15.09 6.83
N SER A 30 -0.13 -14.72 5.62
CA SER A 30 0.78 -14.47 4.50
C SER A 30 1.75 -13.32 4.77
N ALA A 31 1.27 -12.22 5.36
CA ALA A 31 2.09 -11.08 5.76
C ALA A 31 3.14 -11.50 6.79
N THR A 32 2.72 -12.23 7.83
CA THR A 32 3.61 -12.78 8.87
C THR A 32 4.70 -13.66 8.28
N LEU A 33 4.33 -14.58 7.39
CA LEU A 33 5.30 -15.48 6.74
C LEU A 33 6.33 -14.71 5.91
N CYS A 34 5.90 -13.70 5.16
CA CYS A 34 6.83 -12.85 4.40
C CYS A 34 7.82 -12.13 5.33
N LEU A 35 7.34 -11.55 6.43
CA LEU A 35 8.21 -10.88 7.42
C LEU A 35 9.19 -11.82 8.08
N VAL A 36 8.73 -13.00 8.53
CA VAL A 36 9.60 -14.02 9.13
C VAL A 36 10.69 -14.44 8.15
N LEU A 37 10.35 -14.69 6.88
CA LEU A 37 11.32 -15.06 5.86
C LEU A 37 12.34 -13.94 5.60
N ILE A 38 11.90 -12.68 5.52
CA ILE A 38 12.80 -11.53 5.38
C ILE A 38 13.79 -11.48 6.55
N TRP A 39 13.31 -11.60 7.80
CA TRP A 39 14.18 -11.57 8.97
C TRP A 39 15.13 -12.76 9.04
N VAL A 40 14.70 -13.97 8.68
CA VAL A 40 15.58 -15.15 8.57
C VAL A 40 16.68 -14.90 7.56
N LEU A 41 16.36 -14.37 6.37
CA LEU A 41 17.36 -14.05 5.34
C LEU A 41 18.37 -13.01 5.85
N ILE A 42 17.89 -11.94 6.49
CA ILE A 42 18.74 -10.91 7.09
C ILE A 42 19.65 -11.54 8.13
N ILE A 43 19.11 -12.23 9.14
CA ILE A 43 19.89 -12.83 10.21
C ILE A 43 20.95 -13.80 9.66
N CYS A 44 20.57 -14.71 8.76
CA CYS A 44 21.53 -15.66 8.16
C CYS A 44 22.63 -14.95 7.35
N ALA A 45 22.32 -13.88 6.63
CA ALA A 45 23.34 -13.10 5.92
C ALA A 45 24.27 -12.34 6.89
N PHE A 46 23.72 -11.78 7.97
CA PHE A 46 24.49 -11.09 9.01
C PHE A 46 25.42 -12.03 9.79
N GLN A 47 25.01 -13.29 10.00
CA GLN A 47 25.86 -14.35 10.57
C GLN A 47 26.89 -14.91 9.59
N GLY A 48 26.88 -14.47 8.33
CA GLY A 48 27.77 -14.99 7.29
C GLY A 48 27.39 -16.38 6.77
N TRP A 49 26.21 -16.89 7.12
CA TRP A 49 25.70 -18.18 6.61
C TRP A 49 25.18 -18.08 5.18
N LEU A 50 24.80 -16.88 4.75
CA LEU A 50 24.37 -16.59 3.38
C LEU A 50 25.23 -15.47 2.78
N HIS A 51 25.48 -15.57 1.48
CA HIS A 51 26.10 -14.48 0.73
C HIS A 51 25.17 -13.25 0.73
N PRO A 52 25.68 -12.01 0.93
CA PRO A 52 24.82 -10.82 1.01
C PRO A 52 23.91 -10.61 -0.19
N ALA A 53 24.31 -11.05 -1.39
CA ALA A 53 23.49 -10.96 -2.60
C ALA A 53 22.15 -11.73 -2.52
N VAL A 54 22.01 -12.70 -1.61
CA VAL A 54 20.73 -13.39 -1.38
C VAL A 54 19.66 -12.40 -0.88
N LEU A 55 20.06 -11.30 -0.25
CA LEU A 55 19.14 -10.26 0.23
C LEU A 55 18.43 -9.51 -0.90
N LEU A 56 18.83 -9.69 -2.16
CA LEU A 56 18.07 -9.18 -3.32
C LEU A 56 16.68 -9.83 -3.46
N ILE A 57 16.42 -10.94 -2.76
CA ILE A 57 15.10 -11.57 -2.67
C ILE A 57 14.20 -10.85 -1.65
N ALA A 58 14.78 -10.22 -0.62
CA ALA A 58 14.02 -9.60 0.45
C ALA A 58 13.04 -8.51 -0.03
N PRO A 59 13.38 -7.64 -1.01
CA PRO A 59 12.41 -6.67 -1.53
C PRO A 59 11.21 -7.31 -2.22
N LEU A 60 11.36 -8.48 -2.85
CA LEU A 60 10.23 -9.19 -3.47
C LEU A 60 9.26 -9.72 -2.42
N LEU A 61 9.79 -10.29 -1.34
CA LEU A 61 9.00 -10.71 -0.18
C LEU A 61 8.35 -9.52 0.50
N TYR A 62 9.05 -8.38 0.56
CA TYR A 62 8.55 -7.18 1.18
C TYR A 62 7.41 -6.53 0.38
N ILE A 63 7.52 -6.45 -0.95
CA ILE A 63 6.39 -6.06 -1.80
C ILE A 63 5.21 -6.97 -1.50
N ARG A 64 5.40 -8.30 -1.48
CA ARG A 64 4.31 -9.22 -1.16
C ARG A 64 3.71 -9.00 0.23
N PHE A 65 4.53 -8.65 1.21
CA PHE A 65 4.08 -8.24 2.54
C PHE A 65 3.22 -6.97 2.48
N GLU A 66 3.71 -5.89 1.86
CA GLU A 66 3.02 -4.61 1.73
C GLU A 66 1.64 -4.78 1.08
N LEU A 67 1.53 -5.63 0.06
CA LEU A 67 0.25 -5.94 -0.57
C LEU A 67 -0.77 -6.57 0.38
N ASN A 68 -0.33 -7.50 1.23
CA ASN A 68 -1.21 -8.09 2.24
C ASN A 68 -1.51 -7.09 3.36
N ALA A 69 -0.52 -6.29 3.76
CA ALA A 69 -0.66 -5.27 4.79
C ALA A 69 -1.63 -4.15 4.38
N HIS A 70 -1.58 -3.73 3.12
CA HIS A 70 -2.50 -2.78 2.51
C HIS A 70 -3.97 -3.21 2.69
N GLU A 71 -4.30 -4.46 2.36
CA GLU A 71 -5.66 -4.98 2.56
C GLU A 71 -6.06 -5.04 4.04
N LEU A 72 -5.12 -5.41 4.91
CA LEU A 72 -5.36 -5.45 6.36
C LEU A 72 -5.64 -4.04 6.89
N ILE A 73 -4.96 -3.01 6.40
CA ILE A 73 -5.09 -1.61 6.84
C ILE A 73 -6.51 -1.07 6.67
N HIS A 74 -7.21 -1.49 5.62
CA HIS A 74 -8.61 -1.13 5.40
C HIS A 74 -9.56 -1.71 6.45
N ALA A 75 -9.24 -2.89 6.97
CA ALA A 75 -10.18 -3.69 7.76
C ALA A 75 -9.82 -3.84 9.25
N CYS A 76 -8.54 -3.74 9.61
CA CYS A 76 -8.02 -4.06 10.94
C CYS A 76 -7.35 -2.86 11.59
N ARG A 77 -7.43 -2.79 12.91
CA ARG A 77 -6.56 -1.94 13.73
C ARG A 77 -5.31 -2.72 14.10
N ALA A 78 -4.24 -2.04 14.50
CA ALA A 78 -3.01 -2.68 14.98
C ALA A 78 -3.24 -3.62 16.16
N THR A 79 -4.24 -3.34 17.01
CA THR A 79 -4.59 -4.20 18.16
C THR A 79 -5.20 -5.52 17.76
N ASP A 80 -5.72 -5.63 16.54
CA ASP A 80 -6.40 -6.82 16.03
C ASP A 80 -5.43 -7.75 15.27
N LEU A 81 -4.18 -7.31 15.11
CA LEU A 81 -3.13 -8.03 14.38
C LEU A 81 -2.10 -8.61 15.33
N ASN A 82 -1.47 -9.69 14.88
CA ASN A 82 -0.32 -10.26 15.54
C ASN A 82 0.84 -9.24 15.62
N PRO A 83 1.67 -9.34 16.67
CA PRO A 83 2.76 -8.38 16.88
C PRO A 83 3.76 -8.28 15.72
N ILE A 84 4.00 -9.35 14.96
CA ILE A 84 4.98 -9.36 13.87
C ILE A 84 4.51 -8.42 12.75
N VAL A 85 3.25 -8.51 12.33
CA VAL A 85 2.67 -7.61 11.31
C VAL A 85 2.51 -6.20 11.86
N ARG A 86 2.09 -6.06 13.13
CA ARG A 86 1.89 -4.76 13.77
C ARG A 86 3.14 -3.89 13.80
N TYR A 87 4.30 -4.47 14.12
CA TYR A 87 5.53 -3.68 14.17
C TYR A 87 6.11 -3.40 12.78
N MET A 88 5.54 -4.01 11.73
CA MET A 88 6.06 -3.97 10.36
C MET A 88 7.57 -4.29 10.35
N PRO A 89 8.29 -4.33 9.22
CA PRO A 89 9.72 -4.59 9.30
C PRO A 89 10.41 -3.37 9.92
N ALA A 90 10.82 -3.50 11.18
CA ALA A 90 11.79 -2.59 11.76
C ALA A 90 13.08 -2.56 10.90
N GLY A 91 13.73 -1.40 10.79
CA GLY A 91 14.97 -1.27 10.03
C GLY A 91 14.84 -0.96 8.54
N GLN A 92 13.65 -0.62 8.04
CA GLN A 92 13.45 -0.15 6.66
C GLN A 92 13.73 1.32 6.46
N SER A 93 13.57 2.07 7.53
CA SER A 93 13.84 3.49 7.64
C SER A 93 14.42 3.76 9.01
N ILE A 94 15.17 4.85 9.11
CA ILE A 94 15.62 5.37 10.39
C ILE A 94 14.39 5.67 11.26
N TYR A 95 13.34 6.21 10.64
CA TYR A 95 12.09 6.56 11.29
C TYR A 95 10.90 5.89 10.59
N HIS A 96 10.17 5.05 11.33
CA HIS A 96 9.03 4.30 10.80
C HIS A 96 7.76 4.70 11.54
N MET A 97 6.63 4.83 10.82
CA MET A 97 5.36 5.31 11.38
C MET A 97 4.61 4.25 12.20
N GLY A 98 5.07 3.00 12.16
CA GLY A 98 4.33 1.84 12.69
C GLY A 98 3.04 1.57 11.89
N TYR A 99 2.34 0.48 12.22
CA TYR A 99 1.13 0.08 11.49
C TYR A 99 0.03 1.15 11.54
N GLU A 100 -0.26 1.75 12.71
CA GLU A 100 -1.33 2.74 12.81
C GLU A 100 -1.01 4.04 12.09
N GLY A 101 0.26 4.45 12.10
CA GLY A 101 0.67 5.63 11.37
C GLY A 101 0.56 5.44 9.86
N TYR A 102 1.01 4.29 9.37
CA TYR A 102 0.86 3.91 7.96
C TYR A 102 -0.62 3.74 7.58
N ARG A 103 -1.43 3.08 8.41
CA ARG A 103 -2.88 2.96 8.23
C ARG A 103 -3.56 4.32 8.12
N ARG A 104 -3.24 5.24 9.02
CA ARG A 104 -3.80 6.59 8.99
C ARG A 104 -3.39 7.32 7.71
N ASN A 105 -2.10 7.29 7.37
CA ASN A 105 -1.59 7.90 6.14
C ASN A 105 -2.33 7.38 4.89
N HIS A 106 -2.50 6.05 4.81
CA HIS A 106 -3.20 5.36 3.74
C HIS A 106 -4.68 5.75 3.65
N LEU A 107 -5.40 5.77 4.77
CA LEU A 107 -6.81 6.15 4.79
C LEU A 107 -7.03 7.64 4.51
N ASP A 108 -6.09 8.50 4.93
CA ASP A 108 -6.08 9.91 4.55
C ASP A 108 -5.85 10.07 3.04
N HIS A 109 -4.95 9.28 2.44
CA HIS A 109 -4.78 9.21 0.99
C HIS A 109 -6.09 8.83 0.29
N HIS A 110 -6.77 7.75 0.73
CA HIS A 110 -8.09 7.38 0.18
C HIS A 110 -9.10 8.51 0.25
N ARG A 111 -9.13 9.25 1.36
CA ARG A 111 -10.08 10.33 1.58
C ARG A 111 -9.78 11.57 0.74
N PHE A 112 -8.50 11.88 0.53
CA PHE A 112 -8.05 13.13 -0.05
C PHE A 112 -7.37 12.97 -1.41
N VAL A 113 -7.47 11.79 -2.03
CA VAL A 113 -6.78 11.43 -3.28
C VAL A 113 -6.84 12.54 -4.33
N GLY A 114 -5.68 12.91 -4.87
CA GLY A 114 -5.56 13.93 -5.91
C GLY A 114 -5.78 15.39 -5.46
N THR A 115 -6.24 15.62 -4.23
CA THR A 115 -6.37 16.96 -3.66
C THR A 115 -5.03 17.49 -3.14
N LYS A 116 -4.98 18.73 -2.65
CA LYS A 116 -3.78 19.28 -2.01
C LYS A 116 -3.49 18.66 -0.63
N ASP A 117 -4.51 18.05 -0.02
CA ASP A 117 -4.46 17.50 1.33
C ASP A 117 -4.10 16.00 1.33
N ASP A 118 -3.94 15.41 0.13
CA ASP A 118 -3.41 14.06 -0.07
C ASP A 118 -1.98 13.96 0.50
N PRO A 119 -1.73 13.11 1.52
CA PRO A 119 -0.39 12.96 2.10
C PRO A 119 0.62 12.39 1.10
N GLU A 120 0.18 11.69 0.06
CA GLU A 120 1.01 10.96 -0.91
C GLU A 120 1.13 11.67 -2.27
N ARG A 121 0.40 12.78 -2.48
CA ARG A 121 0.48 13.57 -3.72
C ARG A 121 1.90 13.97 -4.14
N TYR A 122 2.82 14.13 -3.20
CA TYR A 122 4.20 14.46 -3.55
C TYR A 122 4.87 13.42 -4.45
N LEU A 123 4.43 12.15 -4.40
CA LEU A 123 4.93 11.04 -5.21
C LEU A 123 4.59 11.19 -6.68
N VAL A 124 3.58 11.99 -7.03
CA VAL A 124 3.19 12.24 -8.42
C VAL A 124 3.47 13.65 -8.90
N ASP A 125 3.67 14.61 -8.00
CA ASP A 125 3.97 15.99 -8.37
C ASP A 125 5.32 16.13 -9.10
N GLY A 126 5.30 16.80 -10.26
CA GLY A 126 6.47 17.15 -11.05
C GLY A 126 6.79 16.17 -12.20
N PRO A 127 7.98 16.32 -12.83
CA PRO A 127 8.40 15.43 -13.91
C PRO A 127 8.69 14.01 -13.40
N ALA A 128 8.55 13.01 -14.27
CA ALA A 128 8.65 11.58 -13.91
C ALA A 128 9.96 11.20 -13.19
N TRP A 129 11.11 11.77 -13.58
CA TRP A 129 12.38 11.48 -12.92
C TRP A 129 12.42 11.98 -11.47
N LEU A 130 11.76 13.10 -11.17
CA LEU A 130 11.70 13.65 -9.82
C LEU A 130 10.74 12.81 -8.96
N ALA A 131 9.60 12.40 -9.52
CA ALA A 131 8.70 11.45 -8.88
C ALA A 131 9.43 10.14 -8.53
N ALA A 132 10.22 9.57 -9.45
CA ALA A 132 11.00 8.37 -9.19
C ALA A 132 12.00 8.55 -8.03
N ILE A 133 12.71 9.68 -7.96
CA ILE A 133 13.62 9.99 -6.84
C ILE A 133 12.84 10.08 -5.52
N LYS A 134 11.70 10.76 -5.52
CA LYS A 134 10.85 10.89 -4.33
C LYS A 134 10.33 9.52 -3.87
N SER A 135 9.97 8.64 -4.79
CA SER A 135 9.50 7.30 -4.45
C SER A 135 10.60 6.43 -3.83
N VAL A 136 11.86 6.55 -4.25
CA VAL A 136 12.99 5.86 -3.55
C VAL A 136 13.13 6.30 -2.10
N GLY A 137 12.80 7.56 -1.80
CA GLY A 137 12.77 8.12 -0.45
C GLY A 137 11.40 8.08 0.25
N CYS A 138 10.38 7.43 -0.33
CA CYS A 138 8.98 7.60 0.11
C CYS A 138 8.78 7.27 1.58
N ILE A 139 9.37 6.18 2.08
CA ILE A 139 9.20 5.73 3.46
C ILE A 139 9.71 6.79 4.44
N ASP A 140 10.88 7.38 4.19
CA ASP A 140 11.43 8.43 5.07
C ASP A 140 10.61 9.71 4.97
N VAL A 141 10.25 10.12 3.75
CA VAL A 141 9.49 11.35 3.52
C VAL A 141 8.10 11.26 4.13
N ALA A 142 7.39 10.15 3.92
CA ALA A 142 6.11 9.86 4.52
C ALA A 142 6.20 9.90 6.05
N ALA A 143 7.23 9.28 6.62
CA ALA A 143 7.39 9.23 8.07
C ALA A 143 7.72 10.61 8.67
N VAL A 144 8.56 11.42 8.02
CA VAL A 144 8.81 12.82 8.42
C VAL A 144 7.53 13.66 8.31
N ARG A 145 6.77 13.52 7.21
CA ARG A 145 5.49 14.23 7.03
C ARG A 145 4.48 13.84 8.09
N TYR A 146 4.36 12.55 8.39
CA TYR A 146 3.49 12.03 9.44
C TYR A 146 3.81 12.63 10.81
N VAL A 147 5.09 12.68 11.20
CA VAL A 147 5.50 13.36 12.44
C VAL A 147 5.12 14.83 12.42
N ARG A 148 5.39 15.54 11.31
CA ARG A 148 5.05 16.96 11.21
C ARG A 148 3.54 17.19 11.38
N LEU A 149 2.71 16.35 10.79
CA LEU A 149 1.26 16.44 10.87
C LEU A 149 0.71 16.02 12.24
N TYR A 150 1.30 15.00 12.87
CA TYR A 150 0.66 14.28 13.98
C TYR A 150 1.43 14.29 15.31
N HIS A 151 2.63 14.87 15.40
CA HIS A 151 3.45 14.88 16.62
C HIS A 151 2.72 15.38 17.87
N LYS A 152 1.78 16.32 17.73
CA LYS A 152 0.99 16.84 18.86
C LYS A 152 0.04 15.80 19.47
N SER A 153 -0.30 14.76 18.70
CA SER A 153 -1.13 13.64 19.13
C SER A 153 -0.31 12.44 19.60
N PHE A 154 1.03 12.52 19.57
CA PHE A 154 1.89 11.41 19.96
C PHE A 154 1.86 11.21 21.48
N THR A 155 1.77 9.96 21.85
CA THR A 155 1.95 9.47 23.21
C THR A 155 3.41 9.08 23.44
N TRP A 156 3.80 8.89 24.70
CA TRP A 156 5.11 8.33 25.04
C TRP A 156 5.40 6.98 24.36
N ARG A 157 4.37 6.16 24.11
CA ARG A 157 4.52 4.87 23.44
C ARG A 157 4.97 5.03 21.99
N ASP A 158 4.48 6.06 21.29
CA ASP A 158 4.87 6.35 19.90
C ASP A 158 6.34 6.75 19.82
N TYR A 159 6.82 7.55 20.78
CA TYR A 159 8.23 7.90 20.87
C TYR A 159 9.13 6.70 21.20
N LEU A 160 8.68 5.79 22.07
CA LEU A 160 9.41 4.55 22.36
C LEU A 160 9.48 3.63 21.15
N GLU A 161 8.38 3.49 20.40
CA GLU A 161 8.35 2.72 19.17
C GLU A 161 9.29 3.32 18.13
N ALA A 162 9.26 4.63 17.92
CA ALA A 162 10.20 5.30 17.04
C ALA A 162 11.66 5.09 17.48
N LEU A 163 11.96 5.19 18.77
CA LEU A 163 13.29 4.94 19.32
C LEU A 163 13.74 3.50 19.08
N PHE A 164 12.85 2.52 19.24
CA PHE A 164 13.14 1.13 18.92
C PHE A 164 13.51 0.94 17.44
N HIS A 165 12.77 1.57 16.53
CA HIS A 165 13.07 1.49 15.08
C HIS A 165 14.43 2.12 14.75
N VAL A 166 14.73 3.30 15.32
CA VAL A 166 16.03 3.97 15.17
C VAL A 166 17.15 3.06 15.70
N ALA A 167 16.98 2.51 16.91
CA ALA A 167 17.96 1.63 17.53
C ALA A 167 18.18 0.34 16.73
N ALA A 168 17.12 -0.28 16.20
CA ALA A 168 17.22 -1.45 15.33
C ALA A 168 17.95 -1.11 14.03
N PHE A 169 17.63 0.02 13.40
CA PHE A 169 18.28 0.48 12.18
C PHE A 169 19.78 0.72 12.39
N VAL A 170 20.14 1.48 13.43
CA VAL A 170 21.54 1.75 13.78
C VAL A 170 22.25 0.47 14.20
N GLY A 171 21.58 -0.41 14.96
CA GLY A 171 22.12 -1.70 15.37
C GLY A 171 22.48 -2.59 14.18
N LEU A 172 21.60 -2.70 13.18
CA LEU A 172 21.90 -3.43 11.94
C LEU A 172 23.05 -2.80 11.16
N LEU A 173 23.09 -1.46 11.04
CA LEU A 173 24.19 -0.76 10.39
C LEU A 173 25.54 -1.04 11.07
N LEU A 174 25.58 -0.98 12.41
CA LEU A 174 26.81 -1.20 13.19
C LEU A 174 27.22 -2.67 13.26
N TRP A 175 26.26 -3.61 13.24
CA TRP A 175 26.56 -5.04 13.29
C TRP A 175 27.29 -5.49 12.02
N ASN A 176 26.78 -5.13 10.84
CA ASN A 176 27.44 -5.45 9.59
C ASN A 176 27.03 -4.48 8.48
N TRP A 177 27.74 -3.36 8.37
CA TRP A 177 27.39 -2.28 7.44
C TRP A 177 27.33 -2.71 5.97
N ARG A 178 28.13 -3.71 5.56
CA ARG A 178 28.13 -4.20 4.16
C ARG A 178 26.83 -4.94 3.84
N VAL A 179 26.44 -5.88 4.70
CA VAL A 179 25.20 -6.65 4.56
C VAL A 179 24.01 -5.70 4.68
N PHE A 180 24.07 -4.78 5.64
CA PHE A 180 23.08 -3.72 5.81
C PHE A 180 22.90 -2.88 4.55
N LEU A 181 23.97 -2.39 3.93
CA LEU A 181 23.86 -1.58 2.71
C LEU A 181 23.24 -2.35 1.54
N VAL A 182 23.58 -3.64 1.35
CA VAL A 182 22.96 -4.46 0.31
C VAL A 182 21.46 -4.60 0.54
N TYR A 183 21.04 -4.93 1.78
CA TYR A 183 19.63 -4.99 2.15
C TYR A 183 18.93 -3.65 1.96
N PHE A 184 19.46 -2.59 2.57
CA PHE A 184 18.82 -1.28 2.61
C PHE A 184 18.71 -0.67 1.21
N VAL A 185 19.78 -0.66 0.42
CA VAL A 185 19.76 -0.08 -0.93
C VAL A 185 18.84 -0.88 -1.86
N SER A 186 18.90 -2.21 -1.82
CA SER A 186 18.03 -3.04 -2.67
C SER A 186 16.55 -2.86 -2.32
N LEU A 187 16.22 -2.79 -1.03
CA LEU A 187 14.88 -2.50 -0.56
C LEU A 187 14.41 -1.13 -1.07
N ARG A 188 15.22 -0.08 -0.90
CA ARG A 188 14.86 1.29 -1.33
C ARG A 188 14.64 1.42 -2.82
N VAL A 189 15.52 0.82 -3.62
CA VAL A 189 15.39 0.87 -5.07
C VAL A 189 14.15 0.10 -5.52
N MET A 190 13.97 -1.14 -5.06
CA MET A 190 12.87 -1.98 -5.54
C MET A 190 11.50 -1.49 -5.06
N VAL A 191 11.37 -1.13 -3.79
CA VAL A 191 10.12 -0.58 -3.24
C VAL A 191 9.83 0.78 -3.82
N GLY A 192 10.82 1.66 -3.89
CA GLY A 192 10.64 2.98 -4.48
C GLY A 192 10.26 2.94 -5.96
N LEU A 193 10.81 1.99 -6.73
CA LEU A 193 10.37 1.78 -8.10
C LEU A 193 8.95 1.23 -8.15
N ALA A 194 8.60 0.28 -7.29
CA ALA A 194 7.23 -0.23 -7.20
C ALA A 194 6.22 0.89 -6.88
N ASP A 195 6.52 1.73 -5.89
CA ASP A 195 5.69 2.89 -5.52
C ASP A 195 5.62 3.93 -6.62
N PHE A 196 6.74 4.20 -7.30
CA PHE A 196 6.75 5.09 -8.45
C PHE A 196 5.80 4.59 -9.54
N PHE A 197 5.93 3.32 -9.93
CA PHE A 197 5.06 2.75 -10.96
C PHE A 197 3.60 2.72 -10.50
N PHE A 198 3.33 2.34 -9.25
CA PHE A 198 1.98 2.34 -8.68
C PHE A 198 1.36 3.75 -8.73
N HIS A 199 1.95 4.71 -8.03
CA HIS A 199 1.36 6.04 -7.92
C HIS A 199 1.30 6.78 -9.25
N ARG A 200 2.37 6.71 -10.05
CA ARG A 200 2.41 7.38 -11.35
C ARG A 200 1.40 6.74 -12.31
N SER A 201 1.28 5.41 -12.32
CA SER A 201 0.36 4.74 -13.24
C SER A 201 -1.11 4.96 -12.90
N LEU A 202 -1.43 5.18 -11.62
CA LEU A 202 -2.79 5.33 -11.16
C LEU A 202 -3.24 6.78 -11.07
N HIS A 203 -2.37 7.71 -10.66
CA HIS A 203 -2.78 9.09 -10.36
C HIS A 203 -2.26 10.16 -11.33
N ALA A 204 -1.32 9.84 -12.23
CA ALA A 204 -0.86 10.81 -13.22
C ALA A 204 -1.72 10.77 -14.49
N GLU A 205 -2.86 11.47 -14.46
CA GLU A 205 -3.72 11.62 -15.63
C GLU A 205 -2.95 12.13 -16.85
N GLY A 206 -3.21 11.51 -18.01
CA GLY A 206 -2.55 11.86 -19.28
C GLY A 206 -1.10 11.38 -19.43
N ASP A 207 -0.46 10.85 -18.38
CA ASP A 207 0.93 10.40 -18.45
C ASP A 207 1.09 9.18 -19.41
N PRO A 208 2.02 9.23 -20.37
CA PRO A 208 2.28 8.11 -21.29
C PRO A 208 2.66 6.80 -20.58
N ILE A 209 3.43 6.86 -19.50
CA ILE A 209 3.84 5.69 -18.69
C ILE A 209 2.60 5.09 -18.03
N ALA A 210 1.73 5.93 -17.49
CA ALA A 210 0.49 5.50 -16.86
C ALA A 210 -0.44 4.77 -17.85
N ARG A 211 -0.62 5.35 -19.06
CA ARG A 211 -1.40 4.71 -20.12
C ARG A 211 -0.79 3.39 -20.60
N TRP A 212 0.53 3.31 -20.69
CA TRP A 212 1.24 2.10 -21.08
C TRP A 212 1.06 0.98 -20.05
N PHE A 213 1.21 1.30 -18.76
CA PHE A 213 1.06 0.33 -17.68
C PHE A 213 -0.36 -0.26 -17.64
N ARG A 214 -1.39 0.59 -17.75
CA ARG A 214 -2.80 0.15 -17.83
C ARG A 214 -3.09 -0.74 -19.05
N ARG A 215 -2.39 -0.54 -20.17
CA ARG A 215 -2.53 -1.41 -21.36
C ARG A 215 -1.90 -2.77 -21.13
N ILE A 216 -0.72 -2.80 -20.54
CA ILE A 216 0.02 -4.04 -20.28
C ILE A 216 -0.71 -4.91 -19.28
N ASP A 217 -1.25 -4.32 -18.22
CA ASP A 217 -1.99 -5.07 -17.19
C ASP A 217 -3.23 -5.76 -17.77
N LYS A 218 -3.95 -5.06 -18.66
CA LYS A 218 -5.10 -5.63 -19.40
C LYS A 218 -4.69 -6.71 -20.41
N ALA A 219 -3.50 -6.59 -21.01
CA ALA A 219 -3.02 -7.55 -22.00
C ALA A 219 -2.48 -8.86 -21.36
N TYR A 220 -1.90 -8.77 -20.16
CA TYR A 220 -1.23 -9.89 -19.51
C TYR A 220 -1.61 -10.06 -18.02
N PRO A 221 -2.91 -10.14 -17.69
CA PRO A 221 -3.36 -10.17 -16.30
C PRO A 221 -2.83 -11.38 -15.52
N TRP A 222 -2.53 -12.49 -16.20
CA TRP A 222 -1.93 -13.67 -15.58
C TRP A 222 -0.48 -13.44 -15.15
N LEU A 223 0.30 -12.66 -15.91
CA LEU A 223 1.70 -12.39 -15.60
C LEU A 223 1.80 -11.51 -14.34
N PHE A 224 0.99 -10.45 -14.29
CA PHE A 224 0.86 -9.60 -13.11
C PHE A 224 0.25 -10.36 -11.94
N GLY A 225 -0.74 -11.20 -12.20
CA GLY A 225 -1.35 -12.05 -11.17
C GLY A 225 -0.37 -13.06 -10.56
N CYS A 226 0.60 -13.56 -11.33
CA CYS A 226 1.67 -14.42 -10.82
C CYS A 226 2.71 -13.63 -10.02
N TRP A 227 3.05 -12.42 -10.44
CA TRP A 227 4.11 -11.63 -9.82
C TRP A 227 3.64 -10.82 -8.61
N LEU A 228 2.59 -10.03 -8.77
CA LEU A 228 2.01 -9.18 -7.74
C LEU A 228 0.93 -9.92 -6.92
N GLY A 229 0.33 -10.96 -7.50
CA GLY A 229 -0.82 -11.63 -6.90
C GLY A 229 -2.14 -11.01 -7.32
N ARG A 230 -3.20 -11.83 -7.30
CA ARG A 230 -4.54 -11.43 -7.80
C ARG A 230 -5.13 -10.20 -7.12
N HIS A 231 -4.92 -10.02 -5.82
CA HIS A 231 -5.43 -8.85 -5.09
C HIS A 231 -4.85 -7.55 -5.65
N MET A 232 -3.53 -7.49 -5.82
CA MET A 232 -2.88 -6.27 -6.31
C MET A 232 -3.22 -5.98 -7.77
N THR A 233 -3.26 -7.02 -8.62
CA THR A 233 -3.74 -6.84 -9.99
C THR A 233 -5.16 -6.26 -9.99
N SER A 234 -6.04 -6.73 -9.11
CA SER A 234 -7.39 -6.18 -9.01
C SER A 234 -7.41 -4.72 -8.56
N ILE A 235 -6.61 -4.35 -7.54
CA ILE A 235 -6.47 -2.97 -7.07
C ILE A 235 -5.93 -2.05 -8.17
N LEU A 236 -4.93 -2.52 -8.93
CA LEU A 236 -4.35 -1.75 -10.04
C LEU A 236 -5.36 -1.51 -11.17
N VAL A 237 -6.17 -2.51 -11.51
CA VAL A 237 -7.17 -2.39 -12.58
C VAL A 237 -8.36 -1.56 -12.13
N TRP A 238 -8.81 -1.74 -10.88
CA TRP A 238 -10.04 -1.18 -10.34
C TRP A 238 -9.74 -0.18 -9.21
N HIS A 239 -8.73 0.64 -9.43
CA HIS A 239 -8.18 1.53 -8.39
C HIS A 239 -9.17 2.59 -7.91
N ASP A 240 -9.96 3.15 -8.83
CA ASP A 240 -10.97 4.15 -8.50
C ASP A 240 -12.09 3.53 -7.65
N ALA A 241 -12.53 2.30 -7.99
CA ALA A 241 -13.47 1.52 -7.19
C ALA A 241 -12.90 1.21 -5.80
N HIS A 242 -11.59 0.89 -5.72
CA HIS A 242 -10.89 0.66 -4.46
C HIS A 242 -10.89 1.91 -3.57
N HIS A 243 -10.71 3.09 -4.16
CA HIS A 243 -10.83 4.36 -3.43
C HIS A 243 -12.24 4.64 -2.96
N ALA A 244 -13.24 4.39 -3.81
CA ALA A 244 -14.64 4.61 -3.50
C ALA A 244 -15.16 3.64 -2.42
N TYR A 245 -14.66 2.40 -2.41
CA TYR A 245 -15.16 1.30 -1.58
C TYR A 245 -14.04 0.57 -0.83
N PRO A 246 -13.30 1.25 0.08
CA PRO A 246 -12.08 0.70 0.70
C PRO A 246 -12.31 -0.56 1.55
N ARG A 247 -13.56 -0.87 1.93
CA ARG A 247 -13.90 -2.07 2.73
C ARG A 247 -14.27 -3.29 1.90
N VAL A 248 -14.44 -3.11 0.58
CA VAL A 248 -14.65 -4.22 -0.36
C VAL A 248 -13.32 -4.93 -0.53
N SER A 249 -13.34 -6.27 -0.49
CA SER A 249 -12.11 -7.01 -0.76
C SER A 249 -11.64 -6.73 -2.19
N ALA A 250 -10.33 -6.53 -2.38
CA ALA A 250 -9.76 -6.32 -3.70
C ALA A 250 -10.25 -7.34 -4.75
N ARG A 251 -10.50 -8.60 -4.37
CA ARG A 251 -10.96 -9.65 -5.31
C ARG A 251 -12.39 -9.43 -5.85
N ASN A 252 -13.19 -8.62 -5.16
CA ASN A 252 -14.58 -8.33 -5.49
C ASN A 252 -14.77 -6.93 -6.11
N LEU A 253 -13.71 -6.13 -6.25
CA LEU A 253 -13.77 -4.83 -6.94
C LEU A 253 -14.36 -4.90 -8.36
N PRO A 254 -14.06 -5.91 -9.20
CA PRO A 254 -14.67 -5.99 -10.53
C PRO A 254 -16.20 -6.09 -10.49
N GLU A 255 -16.76 -6.78 -9.49
CA GLU A 255 -18.20 -6.93 -9.31
C GLU A 255 -18.83 -5.61 -8.86
N VAL A 256 -18.18 -4.92 -7.93
CA VAL A 256 -18.66 -3.64 -7.41
C VAL A 256 -18.68 -2.56 -8.51
N GLU A 257 -17.65 -2.50 -9.34
CA GLU A 257 -17.62 -1.56 -10.47
C GLU A 257 -18.77 -1.83 -11.47
N GLN A 258 -19.05 -3.10 -11.76
CA GLN A 258 -20.16 -3.48 -12.65
C GLN A 258 -21.52 -3.05 -12.07
N LEU A 259 -21.72 -3.23 -10.76
CA LEU A 259 -22.94 -2.81 -10.07
C LEU A 259 -23.07 -1.27 -10.06
N ALA A 260 -21.97 -0.55 -9.81
CA ALA A 260 -21.95 0.91 -9.82
C ALA A 260 -22.31 1.47 -11.21
N GLY A 261 -21.70 0.94 -12.28
CA GLY A 261 -21.99 1.36 -13.65
C GLY A 261 -23.44 1.06 -14.09
N GLN A 262 -24.05 -0.03 -13.60
CA GLN A 262 -25.47 -0.32 -13.84
C GLN A 262 -26.38 0.70 -13.16
N ALA A 263 -26.03 1.14 -11.94
CA ALA A 263 -26.82 2.11 -11.19
C ALA A 263 -26.78 3.50 -11.87
N GLU A 264 -25.62 3.93 -12.37
CA GLU A 264 -25.48 5.18 -13.14
C GLU A 264 -26.22 5.10 -14.49
N GLY A 265 -26.20 3.95 -15.16
CA GLY A 265 -26.97 3.76 -16.40
C GLY A 265 -28.49 3.88 -16.20
N ALA A 266 -29.01 3.41 -15.06
CA ALA A 266 -30.44 3.45 -14.75
C ALA A 266 -30.96 4.86 -14.42
N THR A 267 -30.12 5.72 -13.83
CA THR A 267 -30.49 7.11 -13.49
C THR A 267 -30.49 8.04 -14.69
N HIS A 268 -29.82 7.66 -15.79
CA HIS A 268 -29.74 8.44 -17.02
C HIS A 268 -30.70 8.00 -18.14
N THR A 269 -31.57 7.00 -17.90
CA THR A 269 -32.71 6.73 -18.79
C THR A 269 -33.67 7.91 -18.73
N GLU A 270 -33.57 8.83 -19.70
CA GLU A 270 -34.51 9.94 -19.86
C GLU A 270 -35.94 9.39 -19.87
N PRO A 271 -36.88 10.00 -19.13
CA PRO A 271 -38.28 9.61 -19.21
C PRO A 271 -38.69 9.76 -20.66
N ALA A 272 -39.07 8.65 -21.29
CA ALA A 272 -39.55 8.64 -22.67
C ALA A 272 -40.60 9.74 -22.79
N THR A 273 -40.27 10.80 -23.54
CA THR A 273 -41.20 11.88 -23.82
C THR A 273 -42.40 11.26 -24.48
N ALA A 274 -43.49 11.15 -23.72
CA ALA A 274 -44.78 10.73 -24.22
C ALA A 274 -45.22 11.77 -25.25
N THR A 275 -44.96 11.50 -26.52
CA THR A 275 -45.59 12.21 -27.63
C THR A 275 -47.07 11.88 -27.58
N ALA A 276 -47.85 12.86 -27.15
CA ALA A 276 -49.30 12.88 -27.22
C ALA A 276 -49.77 13.08 -28.67
#